data_AF-A0A6A6LQ30-F1
#
_entry.id   AF-A0A6A6LQ30-F1
#
_cell.length_a   1.000
_cell.length_b   1.000
_cell.length_c   1.000
_cell.angle_alpha   90.00
_cell.angle_beta   90.00
_cell.angle_gamma   90.00
#
_symmetry.space_group_name_H-M   'P 1'
#
loop_
_entity.id
_entity.type
_entity.pdbx_description
1 polymer ?
#
loop_
_entity_poly.entity_id
_entity_poly.type
_entity_poly.pdbx_seq_one_letter_code
_entity_poly.pdbx_strand_id
1 'polypeptide(L)'
;MHLQLGIFSPVSHTLFNPEDIIQKNGGKPPLSYQSFVKVAGQPSWASSPISTTISSLPCVGEIGSCEISKVPTVEELGYEDIEQYEWTPFRGGESEALKRLRESINNKDVEVAIMQLTFLDIAGVGGKFEKLRVTLLRL
;
A
#
# COMPACT_ATOMS: atom_id res chain seq x y z
N MET A 1 -13.01 31.60 12.11
CA MET A 1 -13.18 30.34 12.88
C MET A 1 -11.94 29.49 12.64
N HIS A 2 -11.18 29.18 13.69
CA HIS A 2 -10.10 28.17 13.62
C HIS A 2 -10.70 26.85 14.09
N LEU A 3 -10.75 25.84 13.22
CA LEU A 3 -11.16 24.49 13.62
C LEU A 3 -9.97 23.82 14.34
N GLN A 4 -10.15 23.43 15.60
CA GLN A 4 -9.15 22.74 16.41
C GLN A 4 -9.25 21.22 16.17
N LEU A 5 -8.84 20.78 14.98
CA LEU A 5 -8.79 19.36 14.63
C LEU A 5 -7.35 18.82 14.78
N GLY A 6 -7.20 17.67 15.42
CA GLY A 6 -5.95 16.93 15.50
C GLY A 6 -5.76 16.07 14.24
N ILE A 7 -4.57 16.13 13.63
CA ILE A 7 -4.21 15.32 12.46
C ILE A 7 -3.21 14.25 12.91
N PHE A 8 -3.49 12.99 12.58
CA PHE A 8 -2.59 11.86 12.84
C PHE A 8 -2.31 11.13 11.52
N SER A 9 -1.05 11.11 11.09
CA SER A 9 -0.62 10.53 9.80
C SER A 9 0.71 9.76 9.97
N PRO A 10 0.68 8.53 10.53
CA PRO A 10 1.88 7.73 10.73
C PRO A 10 2.39 7.12 9.41
N VAL A 11 3.68 6.78 9.37
CA VAL A 11 4.26 5.99 8.27
C VAL A 11 3.96 4.51 8.51
N SER A 12 2.99 3.96 7.76
CA SER A 12 2.57 2.55 7.85
C SER A 12 2.61 1.80 6.51
N HIS A 13 2.73 2.51 5.39
CA HIS A 13 2.76 1.91 4.04
C HIS A 13 4.16 1.48 3.60
N THR A 14 5.21 1.93 4.30
CA THR A 14 6.60 1.61 4.01
C THR A 14 7.30 1.20 5.31
N LEU A 15 8.33 0.36 5.20
CA LEU A 15 9.12 -0.06 6.35
C LEU A 15 9.99 1.07 6.92
N PHE A 16 10.27 2.10 6.10
CA PHE A 16 11.10 3.25 6.45
C PHE A 16 10.38 4.53 6.01
N ASN A 17 10.55 5.61 6.78
CA ASN A 17 10.14 6.95 6.36
C ASN A 17 11.12 7.47 5.28
N PRO A 18 10.67 7.76 4.04
CA PRO A 18 11.55 8.27 3.00
C PRO A 18 12.30 9.55 3.39
N GLU A 19 11.67 10.44 4.17
CA GLU A 19 12.29 11.69 4.62
C GLU A 19 13.52 11.41 5.50
N ASP A 20 13.40 10.47 6.45
CA ASP A 20 14.51 10.05 7.32
C ASP A 20 15.66 9.46 6.50
N ILE A 21 15.34 8.70 5.45
CA ILE A 21 16.35 8.11 4.56
C ILE A 21 17.09 9.20 3.78
N ILE A 22 16.37 10.18 3.22
CA ILE A 22 16.94 11.31 2.48
C ILE A 22 17.83 12.15 3.39
N GLN A 23 17.36 12.46 4.60
CA GLN A 23 18.10 13.24 5.59
C GLN A 23 19.41 12.54 5.99
N LYS A 24 19.36 11.24 6.29
CA LYS A 24 20.55 10.43 6.62
C LYS A 24 21.55 10.34 5.47
N ASN A 25 21.09 10.44 4.23
CA ASN A 25 21.93 10.41 3.02
C ASN A 25 22.37 11.81 2.54
N GLY A 26 22.38 12.81 3.43
CA GLY A 26 22.88 14.14 3.12
C GLY A 26 21.93 14.99 2.26
N GLY A 27 20.61 14.79 2.43
CA GLY A 27 19.57 15.57 1.75
C GLY A 27 19.27 15.11 0.33
N LYS A 28 19.73 13.92 -0.08
CA LYS A 28 19.46 13.32 -1.39
C LYS A 28 19.01 11.87 -1.25
N PRO A 29 18.11 11.37 -2.10
CA PRO A 29 17.75 9.96 -2.08
C PRO A 29 18.96 9.08 -2.45
N PRO A 30 19.11 7.88 -1.85
CA PRO A 30 20.09 6.90 -2.30
C PRO A 30 19.82 6.49 -3.75
N LEU A 31 20.87 6.50 -4.59
CA LEU A 31 20.75 6.20 -6.03
C LEU A 31 21.03 4.73 -6.38
N SER A 32 21.33 3.91 -5.38
CA SER A 32 21.55 2.47 -5.54
C SER A 32 20.98 1.70 -4.37
N TYR A 33 20.61 0.45 -4.62
CA TYR A 33 20.10 -0.45 -3.57
C TYR A 33 21.11 -0.64 -2.44
N GLN A 34 22.39 -0.81 -2.75
CA GLN A 34 23.44 -0.95 -1.73
C GLN A 34 23.59 0.30 -0.87
N SER A 35 23.50 1.49 -1.47
CA SER A 35 23.52 2.75 -0.72
C SER A 35 22.28 2.87 0.16
N PHE A 36 21.11 2.50 -0.35
CA PHE A 36 19.87 2.48 0.43
C PHE A 36 20.00 1.57 1.65
N VAL A 37 20.40 0.30 1.47
CA VAL A 37 20.54 -0.67 2.58
C VAL A 37 21.50 -0.16 3.65
N LYS A 38 22.63 0.45 3.25
CA LYS A 38 23.60 1.05 4.19
C LYS A 38 23.01 2.20 5.00
N VAL A 39 22.16 3.03 4.39
CA VAL A 39 21.55 4.21 5.04
C VAL A 39 20.34 3.82 5.90
N ALA A 40 19.51 2.90 5.39
CA ALA A 40 18.26 2.49 6.02
C ALA A 40 18.48 1.69 7.31
N GLY A 41 19.42 0.74 7.29
CA GLY A 41 19.67 -0.14 8.42
C GLY A 41 18.47 -1.04 8.73
N GLN A 42 18.19 -1.24 10.02
CA GLN A 42 17.04 -2.03 10.48
C GLN A 42 15.79 -1.15 10.64
N PRO A 43 14.60 -1.63 10.23
CA PRO A 43 13.37 -0.88 10.39
C PRO A 43 12.91 -0.84 11.86
N SER A 44 12.22 0.22 12.26
CA SER A 44 11.83 0.47 13.65
C SER A 44 10.91 -0.62 14.24
N TRP A 45 10.06 -1.24 13.43
CA TRP A 45 9.17 -2.33 13.86
C TRP A 45 9.94 -3.60 14.25
N ALA A 46 11.19 -3.80 13.79
CA ALA A 46 11.99 -4.96 14.18
C ALA A 46 12.26 -4.98 15.69
N SER A 47 12.25 -3.81 16.34
CA SER A 47 12.41 -3.67 17.79
C SER A 47 11.07 -3.61 18.55
N SER A 48 9.94 -3.53 17.86
CA SER A 48 8.61 -3.41 18.47
C SER A 48 7.55 -4.05 17.56
N PRO A 49 7.12 -5.29 17.86
CA PRO A 49 6.12 -5.99 17.07
C PRO A 49 4.80 -5.21 17.02
N ILE A 50 4.16 -5.19 15.85
CA ILE A 50 2.87 -4.54 15.66
C ILE A 50 1.77 -5.42 16.28
N SER A 51 0.87 -4.81 17.06
CA SER A 51 -0.33 -5.51 17.55
C SER A 51 -1.28 -5.81 16.40
N THR A 52 -1.66 -7.06 16.22
CA THR A 52 -2.58 -7.53 15.17
C THR A 52 -4.00 -7.79 15.69
N THR A 53 -4.24 -7.65 16.99
CA THR A 53 -5.52 -7.95 17.62
C THR A 53 -6.20 -6.67 18.07
N ILE A 54 -7.45 -6.50 17.65
CA ILE A 54 -8.37 -5.45 18.13
C ILE A 54 -9.55 -6.18 18.77
N SER A 55 -9.85 -5.89 20.03
CA SER A 55 -10.94 -6.53 20.77
C SER A 55 -12.32 -5.98 20.39
N SER A 56 -12.39 -4.70 20.06
CA SER A 56 -13.61 -4.01 19.62
C SER A 56 -13.24 -2.71 18.91
N LEU A 57 -14.09 -2.28 17.97
CA LEU A 57 -14.01 -0.96 17.37
C LEU A 57 -15.01 -0.01 18.05
N PRO A 58 -14.72 1.29 18.13
CA PRO A 58 -15.70 2.27 18.58
C PRO A 58 -16.96 2.23 17.71
N CYS A 59 -18.11 2.56 18.30
CA CYS A 59 -19.35 2.67 17.54
C CYS A 59 -19.22 3.77 16.48
N VAL A 60 -19.83 3.56 15.31
CA VAL A 60 -20.01 4.61 14.32
C VAL A 60 -20.92 5.68 14.93
N GLY A 61 -20.44 6.94 14.98
CA GLY A 61 -21.21 8.06 15.53
C GLY A 61 -22.48 8.37 14.73
N GLU A 62 -23.28 9.31 15.23
CA GLU A 62 -24.50 9.74 14.53
C GLU A 62 -24.16 10.37 13.17
N ILE A 63 -24.82 9.88 12.11
CA ILE A 63 -24.53 10.25 10.72
C ILE A 63 -25.24 11.57 10.34
N GLY A 64 -26.12 12.09 11.22
CA GLY A 64 -26.82 13.36 11.01
C GLY A 64 -27.60 13.37 9.70
N SER A 65 -27.40 14.43 8.90
CA SER A 65 -28.00 14.56 7.56
C SER A 65 -27.10 14.03 6.42
N CYS A 66 -25.99 13.36 6.73
CA CYS A 66 -25.11 12.80 5.70
C CYS A 66 -25.75 11.58 5.05
N GLU A 67 -25.65 11.49 3.73
CA GLU A 67 -26.08 10.32 2.97
C GLU A 67 -25.10 9.17 3.16
N ILE A 68 -25.62 7.96 3.40
CA ILE A 68 -24.81 6.75 3.53
C ILE A 68 -24.68 6.12 2.14
N SER A 69 -23.50 6.20 1.56
CA SER A 69 -23.18 5.52 0.29
C SER A 69 -22.58 4.13 0.55
N LYS A 70 -23.02 3.14 -0.24
CA LYS A 70 -22.40 1.81 -0.29
C LYS A 70 -21.19 1.81 -1.21
N VAL A 71 -20.39 0.74 -1.15
CA VAL A 71 -19.35 0.49 -2.17
C VAL A 71 -20.05 0.25 -3.51
N PRO A 72 -19.72 1.02 -4.57
CA PRO A 72 -20.37 0.89 -5.87
C PRO A 72 -19.95 -0.38 -6.61
N THR A 73 -20.81 -0.87 -7.48
CA THR A 73 -20.46 -1.92 -8.45
C THR A 73 -19.68 -1.35 -9.64
N VAL A 74 -19.13 -2.23 -10.47
CA VAL A 74 -18.38 -1.82 -11.68
C VAL A 74 -19.31 -1.15 -12.70
N GLU A 75 -20.55 -1.64 -12.81
CA GLU A 75 -21.58 -1.11 -13.70
C GLU A 75 -22.07 0.26 -13.22
N GLU A 76 -22.22 0.46 -11.91
CA GLU A 76 -22.56 1.75 -11.30
C GLU A 76 -21.46 2.81 -11.52
N LEU A 77 -20.21 2.38 -11.72
CA LEU A 77 -19.10 3.24 -12.11
C LEU A 77 -19.07 3.54 -13.62
N GLY A 78 -20.00 2.98 -14.40
CA GLY A 78 -20.15 3.23 -15.84
C GLY A 78 -19.31 2.34 -16.76
N TYR A 79 -18.75 1.25 -16.23
CA TYR A 79 -18.08 0.24 -17.06
C TYR A 79 -19.10 -0.79 -17.56
N GLU A 80 -18.90 -1.24 -18.80
CA GLU A 80 -19.71 -2.29 -19.40
C GLU A 80 -19.44 -3.65 -18.73
N ASP A 81 -20.40 -4.56 -18.87
CA ASP A 81 -20.33 -5.91 -18.32
C ASP A 81 -19.14 -6.65 -18.94
N ILE A 82 -18.14 -6.97 -18.10
CA ILE A 82 -16.90 -7.59 -18.55
C ILE A 82 -17.08 -9.11 -18.58
N GLU A 83 -16.79 -9.74 -19.72
CA GLU A 83 -16.86 -11.18 -19.82
C GLU A 83 -15.95 -11.87 -18.78
N GLN A 84 -16.43 -12.98 -18.21
CA GLN A 84 -15.78 -13.65 -17.07
C GLN A 84 -14.32 -14.06 -17.31
N TYR A 85 -13.89 -14.23 -18.57
CA TYR A 85 -12.51 -14.56 -18.92
C TYR A 85 -11.55 -13.36 -18.80
N GLU A 86 -12.05 -12.12 -18.72
CA GLU A 86 -11.25 -10.92 -18.53
C GLU A 86 -10.95 -10.64 -17.05
N TRP A 87 -11.53 -11.44 -16.15
CA TRP A 87 -11.36 -11.23 -14.72
C TRP A 87 -9.97 -11.64 -14.26
N THR A 88 -9.34 -10.76 -13.47
CA THR A 88 -8.07 -11.09 -12.82
C THR A 88 -8.23 -12.33 -11.93
N PRO A 89 -7.31 -13.31 -12.00
CA PRO A 89 -7.32 -14.43 -11.06
C PRO A 89 -7.00 -13.99 -9.63
N PHE A 90 -6.49 -12.76 -9.45
CA PHE A 90 -6.09 -12.20 -8.17
C PHE A 90 -7.23 -11.39 -7.53
N ARG A 91 -8.05 -12.06 -6.73
CA ARG A 91 -9.05 -11.38 -5.89
C ARG A 91 -8.39 -10.43 -4.88
N GLY A 92 -8.96 -9.25 -4.69
CA GLY A 92 -8.51 -8.26 -3.71
C GLY A 92 -9.03 -8.50 -2.29
N GLY A 93 -8.60 -7.65 -1.34
CA GLY A 93 -9.05 -7.65 0.05
C GLY A 93 -8.03 -8.22 1.06
N GLU A 94 -8.10 -7.76 2.31
CA GLU A 94 -7.17 -8.15 3.39
C GLU A 94 -7.20 -9.65 3.67
N SER A 95 -8.40 -10.24 3.78
CA SER A 95 -8.54 -11.67 4.08
C SER A 95 -7.85 -12.56 3.03
N GLU A 96 -7.96 -12.19 1.75
CA GLU A 96 -7.30 -12.90 0.66
C GLU A 96 -5.78 -12.65 0.64
N ALA A 97 -5.34 -11.43 0.95
CA ALA A 97 -3.92 -11.12 1.10
C ALA A 97 -3.26 -11.93 2.24
N LEU A 98 -3.89 -12.01 3.41
CA LEU A 98 -3.41 -12.80 4.55
C LEU A 98 -3.40 -14.30 4.25
N LYS A 99 -4.40 -14.80 3.52
CA LYS A 99 -4.44 -16.20 3.07
C LYS A 99 -3.24 -16.51 2.17
N ARG A 100 -3.03 -15.71 1.12
CA ARG A 100 -1.89 -15.88 0.19
C ARG A 100 -0.55 -15.74 0.89
N LEU A 101 -0.42 -14.81 1.84
CA LEU A 101 0.80 -14.65 2.64
C LEU A 101 1.14 -15.90 3.46
N ARG A 102 0.13 -16.53 4.10
CA ARG A 102 0.34 -17.78 4.85
C ARG A 102 0.74 -18.92 3.93
N GLU A 103 0.07 -19.05 2.80
CA GLU A 103 0.38 -20.07 1.78
C GLU A 103 1.80 -19.89 1.21
N SER A 104 2.20 -18.65 0.92
CA SER A 104 3.52 -18.34 0.37
C SER A 104 4.65 -18.57 1.36
N ILE A 105 4.47 -18.27 2.64
CA ILE A 105 5.49 -18.54 3.67
C ILE A 105 5.64 -20.04 3.92
N ASN A 106 4.55 -20.81 3.84
CA ASN A 106 4.57 -22.26 4.06
C ASN A 106 5.17 -23.04 2.89
N ASN A 107 5.21 -22.45 1.69
CA ASN A 107 5.77 -23.07 0.50
C ASN A 107 7.05 -22.31 0.09
N LYS A 108 8.21 -22.91 0.39
CA LYS A 108 9.54 -22.32 0.18
C LYS A 108 9.86 -22.03 -1.30
N ASP A 109 9.06 -22.54 -2.23
CA ASP A 109 9.21 -22.32 -3.67
C ASP A 109 8.27 -21.22 -4.22
N VAL A 110 7.47 -20.55 -3.37
CA VAL A 110 6.54 -19.50 -3.81
C VAL A 110 7.28 -18.18 -3.97
N GLU A 111 7.35 -17.72 -5.22
CA GLU A 111 7.78 -16.37 -5.54
C GLU A 111 6.76 -15.37 -4.98
N VAL A 112 7.15 -14.62 -3.94
CA VAL A 112 6.32 -13.55 -3.37
C VAL A 112 6.37 -12.37 -4.33
N ALA A 113 5.33 -12.21 -5.13
CA ALA A 113 5.14 -11.01 -5.95
C ALA A 113 4.82 -9.80 -5.05
N ILE A 114 5.85 -9.08 -4.62
CA ILE A 114 5.67 -7.76 -4.01
C ILE A 114 5.39 -6.77 -5.13
N MET A 115 4.16 -6.30 -5.22
CA MET A 115 3.78 -5.24 -6.16
C MET A 115 4.39 -3.92 -5.66
N GLN A 116 5.61 -3.59 -6.10
CA GLN A 116 6.15 -2.25 -5.88
C GLN A 116 5.45 -1.26 -6.82
N LEU A 117 4.61 -0.39 -6.25
CA LEU A 117 4.17 0.83 -6.91
C LEU A 117 5.37 1.76 -7.05
N THR A 118 5.88 1.90 -8.27
CA THR A 118 6.84 2.95 -8.61
C THR A 118 6.04 4.13 -9.15
N PHE A 119 6.06 5.26 -8.44
CA PHE A 119 5.58 6.53 -8.98
C PHE A 119 6.72 7.14 -9.78
N LEU A 120 6.54 7.30 -11.09
CA LEU A 120 7.44 8.09 -11.93
C LEU A 120 6.84 9.50 -12.01
N ASP A 121 7.52 10.49 -11.43
CA ASP A 121 7.19 11.90 -11.64
C ASP A 121 7.53 12.27 -13.09
N ILE A 122 6.50 12.40 -13.94
CA ILE A 122 6.66 12.92 -15.29
C ILE A 122 6.39 14.42 -15.26
N ALA A 123 7.46 15.19 -15.13
CA ALA A 123 7.41 16.62 -15.39
C ALA A 123 7.16 16.85 -16.88
N GLY A 124 5.91 17.17 -17.22
CA GLY A 124 5.56 17.90 -18.43
C GLY A 124 5.22 17.04 -19.65
N VAL A 125 4.04 17.35 -20.20
CA VAL A 125 3.52 17.00 -21.53
C VAL A 125 2.80 15.65 -21.62
N GLY A 126 1.48 15.73 -21.48
CA GLY A 126 0.56 15.10 -22.44
C GLY A 126 0.56 13.57 -22.49
N GLY A 127 -0.14 12.97 -21.52
CA GLY A 127 -0.92 11.74 -21.68
C GLY A 127 -0.28 10.55 -22.41
N LYS A 128 0.18 9.57 -21.62
CA LYS A 128 0.00 8.13 -21.87
C LYS A 128 0.17 7.37 -20.55
N PHE A 129 -0.76 6.48 -20.25
CA PHE A 129 -0.77 5.64 -19.05
C PHE A 129 0.47 4.75 -19.03
N GLU A 130 1.28 4.87 -17.99
CA GLU A 130 2.47 4.04 -17.81
C GLU A 130 2.10 2.65 -17.28
N LYS A 131 2.77 1.66 -17.86
CA LYS A 131 2.61 0.24 -17.62
C LYS A 131 3.00 -0.09 -16.17
N LEU A 132 2.04 -0.58 -15.39
CA LEU A 132 2.30 -1.21 -14.09
C LEU A 132 3.26 -2.39 -14.29
N ARG A 133 4.52 -2.23 -13.84
CA ARG A 133 5.52 -3.30 -13.90
C ARG A 133 5.46 -4.10 -12.60
N VAL A 134 4.70 -5.20 -12.61
CA VAL A 134 4.77 -6.19 -11.54
C VAL A 134 6.16 -6.81 -11.56
N THR A 135 6.95 -6.56 -10.52
CA THR A 135 8.27 -7.19 -10.35
C THR A 135 8.09 -8.37 -9.40
N LEU A 136 8.23 -9.59 -9.90
CA LEU A 136 8.36 -10.76 -9.03
C LEU A 136 9.75 -10.71 -8.40
N LEU A 137 9.80 -10.65 -7.06
CA LEU A 137 11.03 -10.85 -6.31
C LEU A 137 11.10 -12.32 -5.91
N ARG A 138 12.15 -12.99 -6.38
CA ARG A 138 12.53 -14.33 -5.92
C ARG A 138 13.33 -14.14 -4.62
N LEU A 139 12.82 -14.64 -3.51
CA LEU A 139 13.55 -14.69 -2.23
C LEU A 139 14.57 -15.83 -2.24
#